data_AF-A0A6N8EJB3-F1
#
_entry.id   AF-A0A6N8EJB3-F1
#
_cell.length_a   1.000
_cell.length_b   1.000
_cell.length_c   1.000
_cell.angle_alpha   90.00
_cell.angle_beta   90.00
_cell.angle_gamma   90.00
#
_symmetry.space_group_name_H-M   'P 1'
#
loop_
_entity.id
_entity.type
_entity.pdbx_description
1 polymer ?
#
loop_
_entity_poly.entity_id
_entity_poly.type
_entity_poly.pdbx_seq_one_letter_code
_entity_poly.pdbx_strand_id
1 'polypeptide(L)'
;MTMPQSSSKKQPAGWYTGRPRLRLSLYYARNAQHRTQLPMPDSAPRDLALDSRALAKAYAAGHSDKVLEMLHDWLAIYGGPSLLHPLSQHQQRAVNQGVESLVYYLTRPDLRFGKRAVRRLLKQHPVLTNVIALSDYRSSDHWLRNLLQRGGSMRIPAMLLHNARNGLAGDRATYFDLDADLASEWYGQYFFGVPGFASSIAQENLREHLTFWDERMQLPMSVSNGYMRSTYIDPTLDRVFKGNFNRLAQRVLGKVKIRNRPRGNRIGVITARWAPTHPTYKNRFPLFAALTDAFDLSLIHVGPKRDDLETSIFSSVHRVWLENGRFQSDFLFDNDLDILFFPDVGMSSESRYLSNMRFAPVQITTNSHPVSTFGSQIDYFLTGIESEEALERAPTHYSERLVLIPGIGTLPIKPSYLPQRKQARQNPLLIGCAWGALKFNHAHLQLLKTIADSSPVPVRYRFLPTLNRNSNYYLPFRHDLETILGGERVELFPSQSYERYMDCLAECALALDSFPFGGNTSIIDCLSLRIPIVTRKGWQFYNLAGPVLLERFGLGELNAESDAAFVRIALRLIADSEWRQRLMAPISRALVSQQMEATTDVDAFRKAMHYLIGHKAKSGKRAPLVFD
;
A
#
# COMPACT_ATOMS: atom_id res chain seq x y z
N MET A 1 58.16 26.94 2.02
CA MET A 1 58.98 26.64 0.82
C MET A 1 58.58 25.27 0.30
N THR A 2 58.01 25.22 -0.91
CA THR A 2 58.16 24.19 -1.97
C THR A 2 58.31 22.70 -1.55
N MET A 3 57.27 21.86 -1.73
CA MET A 3 56.96 20.97 -2.89
C MET A 3 57.30 19.49 -2.58
N PRO A 4 56.69 18.43 -3.22
CA PRO A 4 56.04 18.43 -4.53
C PRO A 4 54.71 17.66 -4.69
N GLN A 5 54.14 17.87 -5.88
CA GLN A 5 52.93 17.34 -6.49
C GLN A 5 52.95 15.82 -6.73
N SER A 6 51.78 15.18 -6.74
CA SER A 6 51.57 13.90 -7.43
C SER A 6 50.29 13.87 -8.28
N SER A 7 50.53 13.68 -9.58
CA SER A 7 49.73 13.01 -10.63
C SER A 7 48.21 13.16 -10.66
N SER A 8 47.76 13.86 -11.71
CA SER A 8 46.42 13.81 -12.30
C SER A 8 46.00 12.39 -12.72
N LYS A 9 44.86 11.91 -12.22
CA LYS A 9 44.09 10.83 -12.87
C LYS A 9 42.95 11.43 -13.68
N LYS A 10 43.04 11.21 -14.99
CA LYS A 10 42.04 11.55 -16.02
C LYS A 10 40.68 10.96 -15.68
N GLN A 11 39.62 11.79 -15.68
CA GLN A 11 38.23 11.34 -15.75
C GLN A 11 37.97 10.70 -17.12
N PRO A 12 37.30 9.53 -17.22
CA PRO A 12 36.87 9.02 -18.51
C PRO A 12 35.72 9.84 -19.06
N ALA A 13 35.89 10.28 -20.31
CA ALA A 13 34.92 11.00 -21.12
C ALA A 13 33.57 10.27 -21.23
N GLY A 14 32.50 11.07 -21.28
CA GLY A 14 31.11 10.63 -21.26
C GLY A 14 30.70 9.84 -22.51
N TRP A 15 29.91 8.79 -22.27
CA TRP A 15 29.28 7.96 -23.28
C TRP A 15 27.76 7.90 -23.07
N TYR A 16 27.00 8.98 -23.31
CA TYR A 16 25.51 8.89 -23.39
C TYR A 16 24.89 10.07 -24.14
N THR A 17 25.00 10.11 -25.47
CA THR A 17 24.19 11.01 -26.31
C THR A 17 23.19 10.19 -27.12
N GLY A 18 21.90 10.29 -26.74
CA GLY A 18 20.77 9.74 -27.51
C GLY A 18 20.08 8.54 -26.84
N ARG A 19 19.10 8.80 -25.97
CA ARG A 19 17.99 7.87 -25.55
C ARG A 19 17.04 8.57 -24.55
N PRO A 20 15.77 8.11 -24.43
CA PRO A 20 14.66 8.91 -23.91
C PRO A 20 14.90 9.44 -22.50
N ARG A 21 14.56 10.71 -22.29
CA ARG A 21 14.52 11.34 -20.97
C ARG A 21 13.32 10.77 -20.22
N LEU A 22 13.56 9.81 -19.33
CA LEU A 22 12.66 9.51 -18.23
C LEU A 22 12.47 10.80 -17.42
N ARG A 23 11.33 11.48 -17.56
CA ARG A 23 10.96 12.59 -16.67
C ARG A 23 10.39 12.02 -15.37
N LEU A 24 11.21 11.38 -14.55
CA LEU A 24 10.78 11.01 -13.20
C LEU A 24 10.85 12.24 -12.32
N SER A 25 9.68 12.72 -11.88
CA SER A 25 9.62 13.85 -10.96
C SER A 25 9.79 13.37 -9.51
N LEU A 26 10.74 13.96 -8.79
CA LEU A 26 11.22 13.60 -7.43
C LEU A 26 10.19 13.82 -6.28
N TYR A 27 8.90 13.95 -6.58
CA TYR A 27 7.92 14.44 -5.61
C TYR A 27 7.59 13.44 -4.49
N TYR A 28 7.62 12.13 -4.78
CA TYR A 28 7.30 11.11 -3.77
C TYR A 28 8.41 10.87 -2.72
N ALA A 29 9.66 11.26 -3.01
CA ALA A 29 10.76 11.09 -2.05
C ALA A 29 10.66 12.05 -0.85
N ARG A 30 10.13 13.27 -1.04
CA ARG A 30 10.01 14.27 0.05
C ARG A 30 8.92 13.92 1.07
N ASN A 31 7.84 13.25 0.67
CA ASN A 31 6.77 12.87 1.60
C ASN A 31 7.04 11.56 2.38
N ALA A 32 8.14 10.86 2.07
CA ALA A 32 8.56 9.67 2.80
C ALA A 32 9.52 9.98 3.96
N GLN A 33 10.05 11.20 4.05
CA GLN A 33 11.10 11.60 5.01
C GLN A 33 10.61 11.93 6.43
N HIS A 34 9.30 11.89 6.71
CA HIS A 34 8.73 12.10 8.05
C HIS A 34 7.95 10.88 8.57
N ARG A 35 8.52 9.68 8.45
CA ARG A 35 7.93 8.43 9.01
C ARG A 35 8.62 8.00 10.30
N THR A 36 8.71 8.92 11.24
CA THR A 36 8.86 8.68 12.69
C THR A 36 8.55 10.02 13.35
N GLN A 37 7.29 10.38 13.43
CA GLN A 37 6.89 11.42 14.37
C GLN A 37 5.86 10.82 15.32
N LEU A 38 6.29 10.76 16.58
CA LEU A 38 5.51 10.82 17.81
C LEU A 38 4.20 11.60 17.64
N PRO A 39 3.18 11.39 18.48
CA PRO A 39 1.91 12.08 18.36
C PRO A 39 2.15 13.59 18.31
N MET A 40 2.04 14.18 17.11
CA MET A 40 1.93 15.62 16.98
C MET A 40 0.65 16.01 17.71
N PRO A 41 0.70 16.98 18.64
CA PRO A 41 -0.48 17.43 19.36
C PRO A 41 -1.59 17.82 18.37
N ASP A 42 -2.85 17.74 18.81
CA ASP A 42 -4.00 18.29 18.07
C ASP A 42 -3.58 19.63 17.47
N SER A 43 -3.37 19.65 16.16
CA SER A 43 -2.71 20.79 15.51
C SER A 43 -3.55 22.03 15.80
N ALA A 44 -2.89 23.11 16.25
CA ALA A 44 -3.46 24.45 16.41
C ALA A 44 -4.49 24.78 15.31
N PRO A 45 -5.51 25.61 15.61
CA PRO A 45 -6.56 25.93 14.65
C PRO A 45 -5.95 26.32 13.29
N ARG A 46 -6.18 25.48 12.29
CA ARG A 46 -5.71 25.73 10.92
C ARG A 46 -6.71 26.64 10.24
N ASP A 47 -6.21 27.73 9.67
CA ASP A 47 -7.00 28.52 8.75
C ASP A 47 -7.21 27.71 7.47
N LEU A 48 -8.47 27.36 7.21
CA LEU A 48 -8.88 26.55 6.06
C LEU A 48 -9.32 27.43 4.87
N ALA A 49 -9.37 28.76 5.07
CA ALA A 49 -9.89 29.69 4.09
C ALA A 49 -8.93 29.86 2.90
N LEU A 50 -9.54 30.05 1.73
CA LEU A 50 -8.86 30.52 0.53
C LEU A 50 -8.95 32.05 0.49
N ASP A 51 -7.84 32.74 0.25
CA ASP A 51 -7.83 34.19 0.05
C ASP A 51 -8.50 34.55 -1.29
N SER A 52 -9.82 34.64 -1.25
CA SER A 52 -10.68 34.89 -2.41
C SER A 52 -10.45 36.28 -3.00
N ARG A 53 -10.01 37.25 -2.18
CA ARG A 53 -9.75 38.62 -2.62
C ARG A 53 -8.48 38.70 -3.45
N ALA A 54 -7.39 38.10 -2.95
CA ALA A 54 -6.15 38.02 -3.71
C ALA A 54 -6.32 37.18 -4.99
N LEU A 55 -7.14 36.12 -4.93
CA LEU A 55 -7.43 35.26 -6.07
C LEU A 55 -8.18 36.02 -7.18
N ALA A 56 -9.21 36.78 -6.81
CA ALA A 56 -9.94 37.64 -7.73
C ALA A 56 -9.04 38.71 -8.37
N LYS A 57 -8.15 39.33 -7.58
CA LYS A 57 -7.19 40.32 -8.09
C LYS A 57 -6.20 39.70 -9.09
N ALA A 58 -5.68 38.51 -8.80
CA ALA A 58 -4.76 37.81 -9.71
C ALA A 58 -5.44 37.43 -11.03
N TYR A 59 -6.69 36.93 -10.96
CA TYR A 59 -7.46 36.59 -12.14
C TYR A 59 -7.81 37.83 -12.98
N ALA A 60 -8.27 38.91 -12.36
CA ALA A 60 -8.58 40.17 -13.05
C ALA A 60 -7.36 40.79 -13.75
N ALA A 61 -6.15 40.54 -13.24
CA ALA A 61 -4.90 40.94 -13.87
C ALA A 61 -4.42 39.99 -14.99
N GLY A 62 -5.19 38.94 -15.33
CA GLY A 62 -4.83 37.95 -16.35
C GLY A 62 -3.72 36.97 -15.93
N HIS A 63 -3.34 36.94 -14.65
CA HIS A 63 -2.22 36.13 -14.15
C HIS A 63 -2.62 34.67 -13.89
N SER A 64 -2.89 33.91 -14.96
CA SER A 64 -3.36 32.52 -14.87
C SER A 64 -2.46 31.60 -14.04
N ASP A 65 -1.13 31.69 -14.21
CA ASP A 65 -0.18 30.88 -13.42
C ASP A 65 -0.26 31.20 -11.92
N LYS A 66 -0.50 32.46 -11.57
CA LYS A 66 -0.64 32.87 -10.16
C LYS A 66 -1.93 32.34 -9.56
N VAL A 67 -3.03 32.37 -10.30
CA VAL A 67 -4.31 31.77 -9.88
C VAL A 67 -4.13 30.28 -9.59
N LEU A 68 -3.52 29.53 -10.51
CA LEU A 68 -3.29 28.09 -10.33
C LEU A 68 -2.33 27.79 -9.17
N GLU A 69 -1.31 28.63 -8.96
CA GLU A 69 -0.42 28.52 -7.80
C GLU A 69 -1.18 28.73 -6.48
N MET A 70 -2.03 29.75 -6.39
CA MET A 70 -2.82 30.02 -5.19
C MET A 70 -3.79 28.87 -4.87
N LEU A 71 -4.43 28.29 -5.89
CA LEU A 71 -5.29 27.11 -5.70
C LEU A 71 -4.49 25.89 -5.21
N HIS A 72 -3.31 25.67 -5.77
CA HIS A 72 -2.40 24.60 -5.31
C HIS A 72 -1.96 24.84 -3.86
N ASP A 73 -1.62 26.07 -3.50
CA ASP A 73 -1.13 26.39 -2.16
C ASP A 73 -2.25 26.30 -1.11
N TRP A 74 -3.48 26.66 -1.48
CA TRP A 74 -4.66 26.39 -0.65
C TRP A 74 -4.90 24.89 -0.46
N LEU A 75 -4.84 24.08 -1.53
CA LEU A 75 -4.92 22.62 -1.39
C LEU A 75 -3.79 22.06 -0.49
N ALA A 76 -2.61 22.67 -0.48
CA ALA A 76 -1.50 22.23 0.35
C ALA A 76 -1.81 22.34 1.86
N ILE A 77 -2.70 23.24 2.28
CA ILE A 77 -3.20 23.36 3.67
C ILE A 77 -3.82 22.03 4.14
N TYR A 78 -4.51 21.35 3.23
CA TYR A 78 -5.16 20.05 3.47
C TYR A 78 -4.24 18.86 3.17
N GLY A 79 -3.07 19.09 2.58
CA GLY A 79 -2.10 18.04 2.25
C GLY A 79 -1.41 17.43 3.49
N GLY A 80 -1.37 18.18 4.60
CA GLY A 80 -0.77 17.78 5.87
C GLY A 80 -1.57 16.74 6.67
N PRO A 81 -1.34 16.63 7.99
CA PRO A 81 -2.05 15.67 8.85
C PRO A 81 -3.57 15.87 8.77
N SER A 82 -4.33 14.78 8.75
CA SER A 82 -5.77 14.81 8.57
C SER A 82 -6.44 15.52 9.73
N LEU A 83 -7.54 16.22 9.44
CA LEU A 83 -8.46 16.70 10.44
C LEU A 83 -9.14 15.48 11.06
N LEU A 84 -9.12 15.39 12.39
CA LEU A 84 -9.62 14.22 13.13
C LEU A 84 -10.97 14.48 13.81
N HIS A 85 -11.27 15.75 14.04
CA HIS A 85 -12.49 16.21 14.70
C HIS A 85 -13.47 16.81 13.67
N PRO A 86 -14.79 16.73 13.90
CA PRO A 86 -15.77 17.40 13.07
C PRO A 86 -15.45 18.89 12.89
N LEU A 87 -15.72 19.42 11.70
CA LEU A 87 -15.49 20.83 11.41
C LEU A 87 -16.47 21.72 12.18
N SER A 88 -15.98 22.85 12.70
CA SER A 88 -16.87 23.91 13.16
C SER A 88 -17.66 24.50 11.99
N GLN A 89 -18.79 25.17 12.27
CA GLN A 89 -19.57 25.85 11.23
C GLN A 89 -18.76 26.90 10.44
N HIS A 90 -17.76 27.52 11.06
CA HIS A 90 -16.87 28.46 10.37
C HIS A 90 -15.90 27.72 9.42
N GLN A 91 -15.30 26.62 9.88
CA GLN A 91 -14.44 25.78 9.05
C GLN A 91 -15.19 25.14 7.89
N GLN A 92 -16.42 24.65 8.11
CA GLN A 92 -17.26 24.09 7.05
C GLN A 92 -17.55 25.13 5.96
N ARG A 93 -17.91 26.37 6.36
CA ARG A 93 -18.11 27.48 5.41
C ARG A 93 -16.85 27.80 4.61
N ALA A 94 -15.68 27.83 5.26
CA ALA A 94 -14.40 28.08 4.60
C ALA A 94 -14.05 27.01 3.56
N VAL A 95 -14.28 25.73 3.88
CA VAL A 95 -14.10 24.61 2.94
C VAL A 95 -15.04 24.75 1.74
N ASN A 96 -16.33 25.00 1.97
CA ASN A 96 -17.33 25.15 0.90
C ASN A 96 -16.97 26.31 -0.04
N GLN A 97 -16.66 27.49 0.51
CA GLN A 97 -16.27 28.68 -0.27
C GLN A 97 -14.97 28.45 -1.06
N GLY A 98 -14.01 27.73 -0.48
CA GLY A 98 -12.77 27.36 -1.17
C GLY A 98 -13.01 26.42 -2.35
N VAL A 99 -13.88 25.41 -2.18
CA VAL A 99 -14.27 24.49 -3.27
C VAL A 99 -15.02 25.24 -4.38
N GLU A 100 -15.99 26.08 -4.03
CA GLU A 100 -16.73 26.92 -4.98
C GLU A 100 -15.79 27.81 -5.79
N SER A 101 -14.87 28.50 -5.11
CA SER A 101 -13.88 29.36 -5.74
C SER A 101 -12.97 28.56 -6.67
N LEU A 102 -12.45 27.42 -6.21
CA LEU A 102 -11.61 26.55 -7.03
C LEU A 102 -12.32 26.16 -8.34
N VAL A 103 -13.56 25.67 -8.25
CA VAL A 103 -14.29 25.25 -9.45
C VAL A 103 -14.68 26.44 -10.32
N TYR A 104 -15.08 27.56 -9.71
CA TYR A 104 -15.39 28.80 -10.40
C TYR A 104 -14.23 29.23 -11.30
N TYR A 105 -13.00 29.31 -10.75
CA TYR A 105 -11.83 29.74 -11.53
C TYR A 105 -11.39 28.69 -12.55
N LEU A 106 -11.38 27.40 -12.21
CA LEU A 106 -11.02 26.34 -13.16
C LEU A 106 -11.96 26.29 -14.37
N THR A 107 -13.20 26.74 -14.24
CA THR A 107 -14.19 26.73 -15.33
C THR A 107 -14.20 28.01 -16.18
N ARG A 108 -13.31 28.98 -15.92
CA ARG A 108 -13.24 30.23 -16.70
C ARG A 108 -12.61 29.99 -18.08
N PRO A 109 -13.22 30.48 -19.17
CA PRO A 109 -12.75 30.21 -20.55
C PRO A 109 -11.43 30.93 -20.90
N ASP A 110 -11.11 32.01 -20.20
CA ASP A 110 -9.91 32.83 -20.37
C ASP A 110 -8.75 32.38 -19.47
N LEU A 111 -8.99 31.54 -18.45
CA LEU A 111 -7.93 30.95 -17.64
C LEU A 111 -7.06 30.03 -18.51
N ARG A 112 -5.74 30.24 -18.48
CA ARG A 112 -4.77 29.45 -19.26
C ARG A 112 -4.08 28.42 -18.38
N PHE A 113 -3.97 27.19 -18.90
CA PHE A 113 -3.42 26.06 -18.17
C PHE A 113 -1.99 25.71 -18.61
N GLY A 114 -0.99 26.22 -17.90
CA GLY A 114 0.39 25.82 -18.09
C GLY A 114 0.62 24.35 -17.65
N LYS A 115 1.30 23.55 -18.48
CA LYS A 115 1.58 22.11 -18.20
C LYS A 115 2.24 21.88 -16.83
N ARG A 116 3.12 22.80 -16.39
CA ARG A 116 3.77 22.72 -15.06
C ARG A 116 2.76 22.89 -13.93
N ALA A 117 1.85 23.86 -14.04
CA ALA A 117 0.83 24.15 -13.04
C ALA A 117 -0.19 23.01 -12.94
N VAL A 118 -0.69 22.51 -14.08
CA VAL A 118 -1.60 21.35 -14.11
C VAL A 118 -0.97 20.12 -13.45
N ARG A 119 0.31 19.84 -13.73
CA ARG A 119 1.01 18.73 -13.06
C ARG A 119 1.13 18.92 -11.55
N ARG A 120 1.34 20.15 -11.06
CA ARG A 120 1.35 20.43 -9.61
C ARG A 120 -0.01 20.12 -8.99
N LEU A 121 -1.11 20.55 -9.62
CA LEU A 121 -2.47 20.26 -9.16
C LEU A 121 -2.79 18.76 -9.21
N LEU A 122 -2.42 18.05 -10.28
CA LEU A 122 -2.61 16.59 -10.38
C LEU A 122 -1.91 15.83 -9.25
N LYS A 123 -0.73 16.27 -8.80
CA LYS A 123 -0.06 15.68 -7.64
C LYS A 123 -0.81 15.87 -6.32
N GLN A 124 -1.68 16.87 -6.26
CA GLN A 124 -2.60 17.11 -5.14
C GLN A 124 -4.02 16.57 -5.41
N HIS A 125 -4.24 15.84 -6.51
CA HIS A 125 -5.52 15.24 -6.85
C HIS A 125 -6.13 14.39 -5.71
N PRO A 126 -5.35 13.62 -4.92
CA PRO A 126 -5.89 12.92 -3.76
C PRO A 126 -6.40 13.88 -2.67
N VAL A 127 -5.74 15.02 -2.49
CA VAL A 127 -6.15 16.06 -1.53
C VAL A 127 -7.42 16.74 -2.03
N LEU A 128 -7.45 17.15 -3.30
CA LEU A 128 -8.62 17.74 -3.94
C LEU A 128 -9.85 16.84 -3.82
N THR A 129 -9.69 15.54 -4.07
CA THR A 129 -10.74 14.53 -3.89
C THR A 129 -11.33 14.55 -2.48
N ASN A 130 -10.49 14.61 -1.45
CA ASN A 130 -10.94 14.61 -0.06
C ASN A 130 -11.48 15.96 0.41
N VAL A 131 -10.96 17.08 -0.11
CA VAL A 131 -11.48 18.42 0.21
C VAL A 131 -12.90 18.59 -0.36
N ILE A 132 -13.15 18.09 -1.57
CA ILE A 132 -14.51 18.04 -2.14
C ILE A 132 -15.42 17.14 -1.30
N ALA A 133 -14.95 15.96 -0.89
CA ALA A 133 -15.73 15.06 -0.03
C ALA A 133 -16.02 15.63 1.37
N LEU A 134 -15.12 16.48 1.88
CA LEU A 134 -15.27 17.18 3.16
C LEU A 134 -16.28 18.34 3.08
N SER A 135 -16.40 18.97 1.91
CA SER A 135 -17.40 20.01 1.66
C SER A 135 -18.83 19.45 1.65
N ASP A 136 -19.82 20.33 1.76
CA ASP A 136 -21.24 19.93 1.68
C ASP A 136 -21.64 19.41 0.29
N TYR A 137 -20.83 19.65 -0.74
CA TYR A 137 -21.04 19.12 -2.08
C TYR A 137 -20.83 17.62 -2.19
N ARG A 138 -19.97 17.03 -1.34
CA ARG A 138 -19.56 15.61 -1.28
C ARG A 138 -18.88 15.02 -2.52
N SER A 139 -19.22 15.49 -3.71
CA SER A 139 -18.68 15.03 -4.99
C SER A 139 -18.57 16.20 -5.98
N SER A 140 -17.78 15.99 -7.04
CA SER A 140 -17.66 16.94 -8.15
C SER A 140 -18.60 16.67 -9.32
N ASP A 141 -19.56 15.73 -9.20
CA ASP A 141 -20.34 15.22 -10.33
C ASP A 141 -21.09 16.31 -11.09
N HIS A 142 -21.72 17.23 -10.37
CA HIS A 142 -22.53 18.28 -10.98
C HIS A 142 -21.69 19.22 -11.87
N TRP A 143 -20.45 19.53 -11.48
CA TRP A 143 -19.52 20.29 -12.31
C TRP A 143 -18.90 19.43 -13.42
N LEU A 144 -18.51 18.20 -13.08
CA LEU A 144 -17.85 17.29 -14.02
C LEU A 144 -18.72 17.00 -15.24
N ARG A 145 -20.03 16.78 -15.05
CA ARG A 145 -20.99 16.59 -16.15
C ARG A 145 -20.94 17.73 -17.16
N ASN A 146 -20.96 18.97 -16.69
CA ASN A 146 -20.95 20.15 -17.54
C ASN A 146 -19.62 20.29 -18.30
N LEU A 147 -18.50 20.04 -17.61
CA LEU A 147 -17.16 20.10 -18.20
C LEU A 147 -16.95 19.05 -19.29
N LEU A 148 -17.42 17.81 -19.06
CA LEU A 148 -17.37 16.74 -20.04
C LEU A 148 -18.19 17.07 -21.29
N GLN A 149 -19.39 17.65 -21.13
CA GLN A 149 -20.24 18.07 -22.25
C GLN A 149 -19.62 19.19 -23.10
N ARG A 150 -18.94 20.16 -22.47
CA ARG A 150 -18.31 21.27 -23.20
C ARG A 150 -17.08 20.85 -24.01
N GLY A 151 -16.34 19.84 -23.56
CA GLY A 151 -15.14 19.34 -24.25
C GLY A 151 -14.04 20.41 -24.45
N GLY A 152 -13.16 20.20 -25.43
CA GLY A 152 -12.10 21.15 -25.79
C GLY A 152 -11.21 21.57 -24.62
N SER A 153 -11.08 22.88 -24.38
CA SER A 153 -10.28 23.44 -23.28
C SER A 153 -10.79 23.06 -21.88
N MET A 154 -12.06 22.64 -21.75
CA MET A 154 -12.64 22.20 -20.48
C MET A 154 -12.22 20.78 -20.08
N ARG A 155 -11.49 20.06 -20.93
CA ARG A 155 -10.94 18.74 -20.60
C ARG A 155 -9.90 18.78 -19.47
N ILE A 156 -9.12 19.85 -19.33
CA ILE A 156 -8.15 20.00 -18.22
C ILE A 156 -8.88 20.08 -16.87
N PRO A 157 -9.84 21.00 -16.65
CA PRO A 157 -10.66 21.02 -15.45
C PRO A 157 -11.41 19.71 -15.21
N ALA A 158 -11.96 19.08 -16.27
CA ALA A 158 -12.63 17.79 -16.15
C ALA A 158 -11.69 16.73 -15.57
N MET A 159 -10.48 16.60 -16.12
CA MET A 159 -9.46 15.67 -15.63
C MET A 159 -9.07 15.95 -14.17
N LEU A 160 -8.93 17.22 -13.77
CA LEU A 160 -8.61 17.59 -12.39
C LEU A 160 -9.72 17.20 -11.40
N LEU A 161 -10.99 17.31 -11.81
CA LEU A 161 -12.14 17.01 -10.95
C LEU A 161 -12.60 15.56 -11.00
N HIS A 162 -12.21 14.79 -12.03
CA HIS A 162 -12.59 13.40 -12.20
C HIS A 162 -11.72 12.49 -11.31
N ASN A 163 -12.37 11.80 -10.38
CA ASN A 163 -11.77 10.93 -9.36
C ASN A 163 -12.69 9.73 -9.05
N ALA A 164 -12.22 8.81 -8.20
CA ALA A 164 -12.94 7.58 -7.89
C ALA A 164 -14.30 7.79 -7.19
N ARG A 165 -14.56 8.93 -6.54
CA ARG A 165 -15.83 9.21 -5.85
C ARG A 165 -16.95 9.69 -6.80
N ASN A 166 -16.65 9.91 -8.08
CA ASN A 166 -17.65 10.42 -9.03
C ASN A 166 -18.63 9.33 -9.49
N GLY A 167 -19.92 9.61 -9.56
CA GLY A 167 -20.91 8.69 -10.13
C GLY A 167 -20.96 8.71 -11.67
N LEU A 168 -20.16 9.57 -12.31
CA LEU A 168 -20.14 9.73 -13.77
C LEU A 168 -18.99 8.94 -14.40
N ALA A 169 -19.34 7.98 -15.26
CA ALA A 169 -18.39 7.38 -16.17
C ALA A 169 -18.03 8.39 -17.28
N GLY A 170 -16.80 8.91 -17.27
CA GLY A 170 -16.26 9.73 -18.34
C GLY A 170 -15.40 8.92 -19.31
N ASP A 171 -15.32 9.35 -20.58
CA ASP A 171 -14.37 8.75 -21.53
C ASP A 171 -12.94 9.16 -21.18
N ARG A 172 -12.24 8.27 -20.48
CA ARG A 172 -10.86 8.46 -20.00
C ARG A 172 -9.87 8.61 -21.14
N ALA A 173 -10.14 8.05 -22.33
CA ALA A 173 -9.25 8.15 -23.49
C ALA A 173 -9.12 9.61 -23.97
N THR A 174 -10.17 10.42 -23.81
CA THR A 174 -10.15 11.85 -24.20
C THR A 174 -9.11 12.67 -23.44
N TYR A 175 -8.69 12.24 -22.24
CA TYR A 175 -7.60 12.89 -21.52
C TYR A 175 -6.23 12.61 -22.16
N PHE A 176 -6.06 11.43 -22.75
CA PHE A 176 -4.85 11.07 -23.48
C PHE A 176 -4.77 11.77 -24.85
N ASP A 177 -5.92 12.07 -25.48
CA ASP A 177 -5.98 12.95 -26.67
C ASP A 177 -5.46 14.35 -26.38
N LEU A 178 -5.65 14.83 -25.14
CA LEU A 178 -5.24 16.16 -24.71
C LEU A 178 -3.74 16.21 -24.42
N ASP A 179 -3.24 15.38 -23.50
CA ASP A 179 -1.81 15.30 -23.16
C ASP A 179 -1.52 13.98 -22.43
N ALA A 180 -0.90 13.03 -23.14
CA ALA A 180 -0.65 11.69 -22.60
C ALA A 180 0.22 11.69 -21.31
N ASP A 181 1.12 12.66 -21.14
CA ASP A 181 1.99 12.77 -19.96
C ASP A 181 1.24 13.31 -18.74
N LEU A 182 0.30 14.25 -18.92
CA LEU A 182 -0.60 14.68 -17.85
C LEU A 182 -1.66 13.62 -17.53
N ALA A 183 -2.23 12.97 -18.54
CA ALA A 183 -3.22 11.91 -18.37
C ALA A 183 -2.62 10.70 -17.63
N SER A 184 -1.36 10.36 -17.88
CA SER A 184 -0.66 9.29 -17.14
C SER A 184 -0.44 9.65 -15.67
N GLU A 185 -0.16 10.93 -15.36
CA GLU A 185 -0.08 11.40 -13.97
C GLU A 185 -1.47 11.31 -13.30
N TRP A 186 -2.52 11.81 -13.96
CA TRP A 186 -3.90 11.66 -13.47
C TRP A 186 -4.26 10.20 -13.21
N TYR A 187 -3.99 9.31 -14.17
CA TYR A 187 -4.28 7.88 -14.08
C TYR A 187 -3.64 7.26 -12.82
N GLY A 188 -2.38 7.60 -12.53
CA GLY A 188 -1.70 7.13 -11.33
C GLY A 188 -2.23 7.71 -10.02
N GLN A 189 -2.75 8.93 -10.04
CA GLN A 189 -3.29 9.62 -8.85
C GLN A 189 -4.73 9.20 -8.53
N TYR A 190 -5.49 8.78 -9.53
CA TYR A 190 -6.88 8.32 -9.41
C TYR A 190 -7.08 7.21 -8.38
N PHE A 191 -6.04 6.39 -8.12
CA PHE A 191 -6.07 5.33 -7.13
C PHE A 191 -6.08 5.81 -5.66
N PHE A 192 -5.96 7.11 -5.37
CA PHE A 192 -5.99 7.68 -4.02
C PHE A 192 -7.21 8.58 -3.82
N GLY A 193 -7.29 9.26 -2.66
CA GLY A 193 -8.48 10.04 -2.27
C GLY A 193 -9.63 9.19 -1.73
N VAL A 194 -9.46 7.86 -1.75
CA VAL A 194 -10.41 6.86 -1.23
C VAL A 194 -9.63 5.84 -0.38
N PRO A 195 -9.48 6.09 0.93
CA PRO A 195 -8.81 5.18 1.86
C PRO A 195 -9.69 3.94 2.07
N GLY A 196 -9.31 2.84 1.44
CA GLY A 196 -10.26 1.74 1.28
C GLY A 196 -11.41 2.15 0.35
N PHE A 197 -11.99 1.17 -0.30
CA PHE A 197 -13.03 1.37 -1.32
C PHE A 197 -14.36 1.03 -0.67
N ALA A 198 -14.64 1.72 0.45
CA ALA A 198 -15.82 1.52 1.28
C ALA A 198 -17.11 1.91 0.54
N SER A 199 -17.08 2.98 -0.25
CA SER A 199 -18.16 3.37 -1.16
C SER A 199 -18.25 2.39 -2.33
N SER A 200 -19.46 1.93 -2.65
CA SER A 200 -19.72 1.05 -3.81
C SER A 200 -19.35 1.71 -5.13
N ILE A 201 -19.66 3.00 -5.30
CA ILE A 201 -19.30 3.79 -6.48
C ILE A 201 -17.77 3.84 -6.63
N ALA A 202 -17.06 4.14 -5.54
CA ALA A 202 -15.61 4.19 -5.57
C ALA A 202 -14.98 2.83 -5.88
N GLN A 203 -15.55 1.75 -5.34
CA GLN A 203 -15.10 0.40 -5.64
C GLN A 203 -15.25 0.07 -7.13
N GLU A 204 -16.42 0.34 -7.72
CA GLU A 204 -16.67 0.04 -9.14
C GLU A 204 -15.78 0.87 -10.07
N ASN A 205 -15.67 2.18 -9.82
CA ASN A 205 -14.81 3.06 -10.60
C ASN A 205 -13.34 2.65 -10.56
N LEU A 206 -12.86 2.18 -9.40
CA LEU A 206 -11.49 1.69 -9.27
C LEU A 206 -11.28 0.37 -10.02
N ARG A 207 -12.27 -0.54 -10.00
CA ARG A 207 -12.23 -1.80 -10.79
C ARG A 207 -12.16 -1.49 -12.28
N GLU A 208 -13.02 -0.60 -12.76
CA GLU A 208 -13.00 -0.14 -14.15
C GLU A 208 -11.65 0.49 -14.49
N HIS A 209 -11.13 1.38 -13.63
CA HIS A 209 -9.86 2.07 -13.84
C HIS A 209 -8.64 1.12 -13.86
N LEU A 210 -8.69 -0.02 -13.15
CA LEU A 210 -7.66 -1.06 -13.24
C LEU A 210 -7.60 -1.71 -14.62
N THR A 211 -8.76 -1.87 -15.27
CA THR A 211 -8.86 -2.50 -16.59
C THR A 211 -8.59 -1.52 -17.73
N PHE A 212 -8.80 -0.22 -17.49
CA PHE A 212 -8.47 0.82 -18.45
C PHE A 212 -6.95 0.97 -18.61
N TRP A 213 -6.48 0.85 -19.86
CA TRP A 213 -5.08 1.07 -20.21
C TRP A 213 -4.96 1.66 -21.63
N ASP A 214 -4.43 2.88 -21.73
CA ASP A 214 -4.21 3.55 -23.02
C ASP A 214 -2.83 3.22 -23.60
N GLU A 215 -2.73 3.06 -24.92
CA GLU A 215 -1.45 2.74 -25.59
C GLU A 215 -0.41 3.88 -25.50
N ARG A 216 -0.88 5.12 -25.34
CA ARG A 216 -0.07 6.34 -25.21
C ARG A 216 0.46 6.54 -23.79
N MET A 217 0.12 5.65 -22.85
CA MET A 217 0.53 5.70 -21.46
C MET A 217 2.04 5.94 -21.32
N GLN A 218 2.37 7.03 -20.63
CA GLN A 218 3.72 7.35 -20.20
C GLN A 218 3.96 6.74 -18.82
N LEU A 219 5.22 6.73 -18.38
CA LEU A 219 5.61 6.05 -17.15
C LEU A 219 6.14 7.04 -16.08
N PRO A 220 5.35 8.03 -15.61
CA PRO A 220 5.69 8.76 -14.40
C PRO A 220 5.60 7.82 -13.19
N MET A 221 6.29 8.17 -12.10
CA MET A 221 6.30 7.38 -10.85
C MET A 221 4.90 7.10 -10.30
N SER A 222 3.96 8.01 -10.54
CA SER A 222 2.57 7.93 -10.12
C SER A 222 1.81 6.75 -10.73
N VAL A 223 2.11 6.32 -11.97
CA VAL A 223 1.45 5.15 -12.58
C VAL A 223 1.69 3.89 -11.76
N SER A 224 2.86 3.77 -11.11
CA SER A 224 3.15 2.63 -10.23
C SER A 224 2.25 2.55 -8.99
N ASN A 225 1.48 3.60 -8.68
CA ASN A 225 0.65 3.65 -7.49
C ASN A 225 -0.49 2.62 -7.49
N GLY A 226 -1.00 2.27 -8.67
CA GLY A 226 -1.99 1.21 -8.82
C GLY A 226 -1.43 -0.19 -8.53
N TYR A 227 -0.10 -0.38 -8.57
CA TYR A 227 0.52 -1.71 -8.53
C TYR A 227 0.14 -2.49 -7.28
N MET A 228 0.35 -1.91 -6.10
CA MET A 228 0.00 -2.56 -4.83
C MET A 228 -1.51 -2.50 -4.57
N ARG A 229 -2.17 -1.40 -4.97
CA ARG A 229 -3.59 -1.16 -4.70
C ARG A 229 -4.51 -2.08 -5.49
N SER A 230 -4.11 -2.45 -6.71
CA SER A 230 -4.86 -3.35 -7.59
C SER A 230 -5.26 -4.63 -6.89
N THR A 231 -4.32 -5.23 -6.15
CA THR A 231 -4.52 -6.42 -5.31
C THR A 231 -5.65 -6.27 -4.29
N TYR A 232 -5.78 -5.08 -3.69
CA TYR A 232 -6.81 -4.83 -2.68
C TYR A 232 -8.15 -4.56 -3.33
N ILE A 233 -8.17 -3.72 -4.38
CA ILE A 233 -9.38 -3.33 -5.11
C ILE A 233 -10.09 -4.55 -5.70
N ASP A 234 -9.35 -5.39 -6.42
CA ASP A 234 -9.83 -6.67 -6.92
C ASP A 234 -8.63 -7.61 -7.20
N PRO A 235 -8.45 -8.66 -6.38
CA PRO A 235 -7.37 -9.63 -6.58
C PRO A 235 -7.52 -10.47 -7.87
N THR A 236 -8.66 -10.42 -8.55
CA THR A 236 -8.85 -11.09 -9.86
C THR A 236 -8.37 -10.24 -11.04
N LEU A 237 -8.25 -8.91 -10.86
CA LEU A 237 -7.86 -7.96 -11.91
C LEU A 237 -6.43 -7.45 -11.77
N ASP A 238 -5.76 -7.71 -10.65
CA ASP A 238 -4.42 -7.20 -10.38
C ASP A 238 -3.37 -7.69 -11.39
N ARG A 239 -3.52 -8.93 -11.88
CA ARG A 239 -2.72 -9.51 -12.97
C ARG A 239 -2.75 -8.66 -14.24
N VAL A 240 -3.91 -8.11 -14.59
CA VAL A 240 -4.08 -7.27 -15.78
C VAL A 240 -3.27 -5.98 -15.62
N PHE A 241 -3.50 -5.27 -14.52
CA PHE A 241 -2.81 -4.02 -14.22
C PHE A 241 -1.29 -4.22 -14.11
N LYS A 242 -0.85 -5.16 -13.26
CA LYS A 242 0.59 -5.42 -13.03
C LYS A 242 1.29 -5.87 -14.31
N GLY A 243 0.64 -6.73 -15.11
CA GLY A 243 1.16 -7.15 -16.41
C GLY A 243 1.34 -5.98 -17.41
N ASN A 244 0.34 -5.10 -17.49
CA ASN A 244 0.42 -3.88 -18.29
C ASN A 244 1.55 -2.94 -17.83
N PHE A 245 1.61 -2.68 -16.51
CA PHE A 245 2.67 -1.87 -15.90
C PHE A 245 4.05 -2.44 -16.18
N ASN A 246 4.25 -3.74 -15.98
CA ASN A 246 5.53 -4.41 -16.19
C ASN A 246 5.98 -4.33 -17.65
N ARG A 247 5.07 -4.54 -18.61
CA ARG A 247 5.40 -4.37 -20.05
C ARG A 247 5.85 -2.95 -20.37
N LEU A 248 5.16 -1.94 -19.83
CA LEU A 248 5.56 -0.55 -20.02
C LEU A 248 6.91 -0.25 -19.35
N ALA A 249 7.11 -0.72 -18.11
CA ALA A 249 8.35 -0.58 -17.37
C ALA A 249 9.53 -1.22 -18.12
N GLN A 250 9.37 -2.44 -18.63
CA GLN A 250 10.40 -3.14 -19.40
C GLN A 250 10.71 -2.45 -20.73
N ARG A 251 9.69 -1.93 -21.44
CA ARG A 251 9.90 -1.15 -22.67
C ARG A 251 10.78 0.08 -22.41
N VAL A 252 10.59 0.73 -21.27
CA VAL A 252 11.31 1.95 -20.89
C VAL A 252 12.69 1.65 -20.30
N LEU A 253 12.79 0.65 -19.42
CA LEU A 253 14.00 0.34 -18.64
C LEU A 253 14.90 -0.72 -19.27
N GLY A 254 14.39 -1.59 -20.15
CA GLY A 254 15.13 -2.70 -20.76
C GLY A 254 16.32 -2.28 -21.64
N LYS A 255 16.48 -0.97 -21.89
CA LYS A 255 17.64 -0.39 -22.61
C LYS A 255 18.85 -0.15 -21.70
N VAL A 256 18.71 -0.27 -20.38
CA VAL A 256 19.80 -0.09 -19.42
C VAL A 256 20.69 -1.34 -19.43
N LYS A 257 22.00 -1.16 -19.62
CA LYS A 257 22.97 -2.26 -19.60
C LYS A 257 23.33 -2.62 -18.16
N ILE A 258 23.20 -3.89 -17.81
CA ILE A 258 23.63 -4.45 -16.53
C ILE A 258 24.87 -5.31 -16.77
N ARG A 259 25.89 -5.14 -15.92
CA ARG A 259 27.04 -6.04 -15.84
C ARG A 259 26.91 -6.85 -14.56
N ASN A 260 26.94 -8.17 -14.68
CA ASN A 260 26.85 -9.09 -13.55
C ASN A 260 27.92 -10.18 -13.70
N ARG A 261 28.66 -10.43 -12.62
CA ARG A 261 29.77 -11.41 -12.56
C ARG A 261 29.59 -12.30 -11.31
N PRO A 262 28.68 -13.29 -11.34
CA PRO A 262 28.33 -14.11 -10.17
C PRO A 262 29.55 -14.85 -9.59
N ARG A 263 29.61 -15.03 -8.27
CA ARG A 263 30.75 -15.64 -7.56
C ARG A 263 30.46 -17.00 -6.92
N GLY A 264 29.21 -17.45 -6.93
CA GLY A 264 28.76 -18.72 -6.36
C GLY A 264 28.35 -18.64 -4.89
N ASN A 265 28.37 -17.46 -4.25
CA ASN A 265 28.00 -17.29 -2.85
C ASN A 265 27.45 -15.89 -2.48
N ARG A 266 27.11 -15.05 -3.45
CA ARG A 266 26.73 -13.63 -3.23
C ARG A 266 25.22 -13.45 -3.33
N ILE A 267 24.59 -12.98 -2.25
CA ILE A 267 23.15 -12.72 -2.19
C ILE A 267 22.90 -11.25 -1.88
N GLY A 268 22.19 -10.56 -2.78
CA GLY A 268 21.74 -9.19 -2.57
C GLY A 268 20.32 -9.16 -2.00
N VAL A 269 20.07 -8.35 -0.97
CA VAL A 269 18.73 -8.10 -0.42
C VAL A 269 18.32 -6.68 -0.76
N ILE A 270 17.33 -6.51 -1.63
CA ILE A 270 16.89 -5.19 -2.12
C ILE A 270 15.53 -4.78 -1.53
N THR A 271 15.51 -3.73 -0.70
CA THR A 271 14.27 -3.24 -0.09
C THR A 271 14.42 -1.81 0.45
N ALA A 272 13.30 -1.14 0.66
CA ALA A 272 13.22 0.14 1.40
C ALA A 272 12.85 -0.06 2.88
N ARG A 273 12.67 -1.31 3.31
CA ARG A 273 11.92 -1.69 4.51
C ARG A 273 12.76 -2.46 5.54
N TRP A 274 14.07 -2.36 5.45
CA TRP A 274 15.01 -3.07 6.32
C TRP A 274 15.34 -2.28 7.60
N ALA A 275 14.32 -2.03 8.42
CA ALA A 275 14.47 -1.34 9.71
C ALA A 275 13.82 -2.16 10.82
N PRO A 276 14.40 -2.22 12.05
CA PRO A 276 13.87 -3.00 13.17
C PRO A 276 12.40 -2.76 13.51
N THR A 277 11.88 -1.59 13.16
CA THR A 277 10.48 -1.19 13.41
C THR A 277 9.50 -1.75 12.37
N HIS A 278 9.97 -2.23 11.22
CA HIS A 278 9.12 -2.57 10.09
C HIS A 278 8.84 -4.09 10.00
N PRO A 279 7.56 -4.50 9.81
CA PRO A 279 7.13 -5.50 8.85
C PRO A 279 8.14 -6.57 8.44
N THR A 280 8.52 -6.38 7.17
CA THR A 280 9.54 -7.00 6.34
C THR A 280 10.87 -7.32 7.02
N TYR A 281 11.35 -6.49 7.94
CA TYR A 281 12.58 -6.81 8.67
C TYR A 281 12.29 -7.90 9.70
N LYS A 282 11.31 -7.69 10.57
CA LYS A 282 11.06 -8.56 11.73
C LYS A 282 10.74 -9.99 11.32
N ASN A 283 10.00 -10.16 10.23
CA ASN A 283 9.58 -11.45 9.71
C ASN A 283 10.62 -12.14 8.81
N ARG A 284 11.73 -11.47 8.45
CA ARG A 284 12.76 -12.00 7.55
C ARG A 284 14.16 -12.05 8.13
N PHE A 285 14.48 -11.22 9.13
CA PHE A 285 15.82 -11.15 9.70
C PHE A 285 16.36 -12.53 10.09
N PRO A 286 15.62 -13.43 10.79
CA PRO A 286 16.15 -14.73 11.16
C PRO A 286 16.48 -15.63 9.95
N LEU A 287 15.72 -15.51 8.85
CA LEU A 287 15.98 -16.27 7.62
C LEU A 287 17.31 -15.84 6.99
N PHE A 288 17.55 -14.54 6.86
CA PHE A 288 18.81 -14.04 6.30
C PHE A 288 19.99 -14.20 7.25
N ALA A 289 19.79 -14.03 8.56
CA ALA A 289 20.83 -14.27 9.56
C ALA A 289 21.38 -15.70 9.48
N ALA A 290 20.51 -16.67 9.20
CA ALA A 290 20.87 -18.08 9.03
C ALA A 290 21.65 -18.40 7.75
N LEU A 291 21.82 -17.44 6.83
CA LEU A 291 22.62 -17.59 5.62
C LEU A 291 24.07 -17.10 5.77
N THR A 292 24.39 -16.38 6.85
CA THR A 292 25.66 -15.64 6.98
C THR A 292 26.89 -16.52 7.13
N ASP A 293 26.71 -17.81 7.46
CA ASP A 293 27.75 -18.83 7.55
C ASP A 293 28.18 -19.37 6.18
N ALA A 294 27.26 -19.41 5.21
CA ALA A 294 27.47 -19.98 3.89
C ALA A 294 27.51 -18.94 2.76
N PHE A 295 26.93 -17.76 2.97
CA PHE A 295 26.72 -16.74 1.95
C PHE A 295 27.17 -15.37 2.39
N ASP A 296 27.66 -14.62 1.40
CA ASP A 296 28.06 -13.25 1.55
C ASP A 296 26.89 -12.33 1.15
N LEU A 297 26.32 -11.65 2.16
CA LEU A 297 25.08 -10.88 2.02
C LEU A 297 25.35 -9.38 1.82
N SER A 298 24.71 -8.78 0.82
CA SER A 298 24.72 -7.33 0.59
C SER A 298 23.33 -6.72 0.74
N LEU A 299 23.18 -5.68 1.56
CA LEU A 299 21.95 -4.90 1.62
C LEU A 299 21.95 -3.84 0.51
N ILE A 300 20.91 -3.78 -0.31
CA ILE A 300 20.72 -2.78 -1.36
C ILE A 300 19.50 -1.93 -0.97
N HIS A 301 19.76 -0.84 -0.28
CA HIS A 301 18.71 0.05 0.21
C HIS A 301 18.16 0.94 -0.90
N VAL A 302 16.84 0.89 -1.11
CA VAL A 302 16.15 1.74 -2.08
C VAL A 302 15.32 2.82 -1.39
N GLY A 303 15.22 3.99 -2.03
CA GLY A 303 14.45 5.12 -1.53
C GLY A 303 15.28 6.11 -0.68
N PRO A 304 14.65 6.92 0.18
CA PRO A 304 15.33 7.94 0.97
C PRO A 304 16.42 7.34 1.87
N LYS A 305 17.49 8.11 2.13
CA LYS A 305 18.52 7.70 3.11
C LYS A 305 17.86 7.43 4.47
N ARG A 306 18.33 6.39 5.16
CA ARG A 306 17.89 5.99 6.49
C ARG A 306 19.12 5.74 7.35
N ASP A 307 19.05 6.16 8.61
CA ASP A 307 20.11 5.96 9.59
C ASP A 307 19.72 4.86 10.62
N ASP A 308 18.51 4.30 10.51
CA ASP A 308 17.96 3.27 11.39
C ASP A 308 17.95 1.86 10.76
N LEU A 309 18.77 1.66 9.72
CA LEU A 309 18.94 0.35 9.08
C LEU A 309 19.69 -0.59 10.02
N GLU A 310 19.24 -1.84 10.11
CA GLU A 310 20.02 -2.90 10.75
C GLU A 310 20.93 -3.52 9.70
N THR A 311 22.24 -3.51 9.94
CA THR A 311 23.24 -3.94 8.95
C THR A 311 24.16 -5.07 9.41
N SER A 312 23.99 -5.62 10.62
CA SER A 312 24.96 -6.54 11.24
C SER A 312 25.15 -7.85 10.48
N ILE A 313 24.14 -8.30 9.73
CA ILE A 313 24.20 -9.54 8.96
C ILE A 313 24.73 -9.35 7.52
N PHE A 314 25.07 -8.12 7.11
CA PHE A 314 25.54 -7.83 5.76
C PHE A 314 27.01 -7.46 5.74
N SER A 315 27.75 -8.02 4.79
CA SER A 315 29.15 -7.65 4.53
C SER A 315 29.29 -6.29 3.88
N SER A 316 28.26 -5.84 3.15
CA SER A 316 28.23 -4.56 2.48
C SER A 316 26.82 -3.97 2.40
N VAL A 317 26.77 -2.64 2.36
CA VAL A 317 25.52 -1.86 2.24
C VAL A 317 25.67 -0.90 1.08
N HIS A 318 24.71 -0.97 0.16
CA HIS A 318 24.67 -0.22 -1.09
C HIS A 318 23.36 0.55 -1.20
N ARG A 319 23.30 1.50 -2.14
CA ARG A 319 22.12 2.35 -2.32
C ARG A 319 21.69 2.42 -3.77
N VAL A 320 20.37 2.56 -3.94
CA VAL A 320 19.76 3.00 -5.20
C VAL A 320 19.02 4.31 -4.94
N TRP A 321 19.31 5.32 -5.74
CA TRP A 321 18.64 6.61 -5.68
C TRP A 321 18.17 7.07 -7.05
N LEU A 322 17.29 8.07 -7.05
CA LEU A 322 16.84 8.73 -8.27
C LEU A 322 17.60 10.03 -8.46
N GLU A 323 18.22 10.20 -9.61
CA GLU A 323 18.89 11.44 -10.02
C GLU A 323 18.48 11.79 -11.45
N ASN A 324 17.99 13.02 -11.66
CA ASN A 324 17.51 13.50 -12.98
C ASN A 324 16.53 12.53 -13.66
N GLY A 325 15.72 11.86 -12.83
CA GLY A 325 14.78 10.84 -13.23
C GLY A 325 15.38 9.57 -13.83
N ARG A 326 16.57 9.18 -13.36
CA ARG A 326 17.17 7.88 -13.64
C ARG A 326 17.59 7.22 -12.33
N PHE A 327 17.46 5.89 -12.28
CA PHE A 327 18.03 5.12 -11.17
C PHE A 327 19.55 5.16 -11.26
N GLN A 328 20.18 5.50 -10.15
CA GLN A 328 21.62 5.46 -9.92
C GLN A 328 21.90 4.48 -8.80
N SER A 329 23.04 3.81 -8.85
CA SER A 329 23.50 2.93 -7.80
C SER A 329 25.02 2.85 -7.81
N ASP A 330 25.60 2.67 -6.63
CA ASP A 330 27.01 2.41 -6.40
C ASP A 330 27.40 0.94 -6.67
N PHE A 331 26.43 0.04 -6.82
CA PHE A 331 26.68 -1.40 -6.97
C PHE A 331 25.75 -2.07 -7.97
N LEU A 332 24.44 -1.79 -7.95
CA LEU A 332 23.43 -2.65 -8.59
C LEU A 332 23.61 -2.83 -10.12
N PHE A 333 24.15 -1.83 -10.83
CA PHE A 333 24.34 -1.87 -12.29
C PHE A 333 25.63 -2.58 -12.77
N ASP A 334 26.61 -2.75 -11.88
CA ASP A 334 27.85 -3.51 -12.11
C ASP A 334 28.17 -4.31 -10.84
N ASN A 335 27.62 -5.52 -10.75
CA ASN A 335 27.57 -6.31 -9.53
C ASN A 335 28.09 -7.74 -9.71
N ASP A 336 28.20 -8.48 -8.61
CA ASP A 336 28.68 -9.86 -8.58
C ASP A 336 27.68 -10.85 -7.95
N LEU A 337 26.40 -10.50 -7.95
CA LEU A 337 25.34 -11.26 -7.29
C LEU A 337 25.01 -12.57 -8.03
N ASP A 338 24.81 -13.63 -7.26
CA ASP A 338 24.22 -14.88 -7.71
C ASP A 338 22.69 -14.85 -7.58
N ILE A 339 22.20 -14.33 -6.45
CA ILE A 339 20.78 -14.11 -6.17
C ILE A 339 20.54 -12.63 -5.86
N LEU A 340 19.50 -12.05 -6.45
CA LEU A 340 18.89 -10.82 -5.95
C LEU A 340 17.52 -11.13 -5.34
N PHE A 341 17.43 -11.03 -4.02
CA PHE A 341 16.23 -11.27 -3.25
C PHE A 341 15.49 -9.95 -3.00
N PHE A 342 14.23 -9.90 -3.40
CA PHE A 342 13.29 -8.82 -3.12
C PHE A 342 12.35 -9.27 -1.99
N PRO A 343 12.61 -8.91 -0.72
CA PRO A 343 11.67 -9.21 0.36
C PRO A 343 10.26 -8.73 0.07
N ASP A 344 10.15 -7.61 -0.67
CA ASP A 344 8.91 -7.07 -1.21
C ASP A 344 9.09 -6.56 -2.65
N VAL A 345 8.11 -6.84 -3.51
CA VAL A 345 7.87 -6.07 -4.73
C VAL A 345 6.52 -5.39 -4.58
N GLY A 346 6.51 -4.06 -4.57
CA GLY A 346 5.27 -3.29 -4.50
C GLY A 346 5.18 -2.29 -3.34
N MET A 347 5.93 -2.44 -2.25
CA MET A 347 5.80 -1.51 -1.10
C MET A 347 6.63 -0.23 -1.25
N SER A 348 7.54 -0.17 -2.21
CA SER A 348 8.22 1.04 -2.67
C SER A 348 7.99 1.20 -4.18
N SER A 349 8.07 2.43 -4.68
CA SER A 349 7.98 2.62 -6.12
C SER A 349 9.22 2.01 -6.79
N GLU A 350 10.39 2.20 -6.20
CA GLU A 350 11.67 1.67 -6.64
C GLU A 350 11.61 0.15 -6.88
N SER A 351 11.07 -0.66 -5.95
CA SER A 351 10.99 -2.11 -6.13
C SER A 351 10.09 -2.53 -7.30
N ARG A 352 9.02 -1.78 -7.58
CA ARG A 352 8.13 -2.02 -8.75
C ARG A 352 8.87 -1.81 -10.07
N TYR A 353 9.72 -0.78 -10.16
CA TYR A 353 10.50 -0.51 -11.37
C TYR A 353 11.70 -1.46 -11.51
N LEU A 354 12.44 -1.66 -10.42
CA LEU A 354 13.68 -2.45 -10.44
C LEU A 354 13.39 -3.95 -10.64
N SER A 355 12.26 -4.47 -10.16
CA SER A 355 11.83 -5.86 -10.45
C SER A 355 11.60 -6.12 -11.94
N ASN A 356 11.52 -5.08 -12.79
CA ASN A 356 11.40 -5.22 -14.24
C ASN A 356 12.76 -5.24 -14.97
N MET A 357 13.86 -5.36 -14.23
CA MET A 357 15.22 -5.43 -14.75
C MET A 357 15.90 -6.71 -14.25
N ARG A 358 16.89 -7.20 -15.01
CA ARG A 358 17.63 -8.41 -14.70
C ARG A 358 19.00 -8.06 -14.11
N PHE A 359 19.12 -8.12 -12.78
CA PHE A 359 20.35 -7.75 -12.06
C PHE A 359 21.24 -8.92 -11.67
N ALA A 360 20.64 -10.09 -11.45
CA ALA A 360 21.31 -11.33 -11.09
C ALA A 360 20.73 -12.51 -11.90
N PRO A 361 21.46 -13.63 -12.03
CA PRO A 361 20.97 -14.84 -12.72
C PRO A 361 19.69 -15.40 -12.11
N VAL A 362 19.50 -15.22 -10.80
CA VAL A 362 18.30 -15.61 -10.07
C VAL A 362 17.73 -14.40 -9.33
N GLN A 363 16.45 -14.11 -9.55
CA GLN A 363 15.70 -13.11 -8.80
C GLN A 363 14.50 -13.73 -8.11
N ILE A 364 14.32 -13.43 -6.83
CA ILE A 364 13.32 -14.06 -5.97
C ILE A 364 12.51 -12.98 -5.26
N THR A 365 11.22 -13.22 -5.05
CA THR A 365 10.41 -12.43 -4.10
C THR A 365 9.61 -13.31 -3.14
N THR A 366 8.90 -12.71 -2.18
CA THR A 366 8.20 -13.44 -1.09
C THR A 366 7.07 -12.62 -0.46
N ASN A 367 6.43 -13.18 0.57
CA ASN A 367 5.17 -12.77 1.20
C ASN A 367 5.15 -11.41 1.93
N SER A 368 6.15 -10.53 1.80
CA SER A 368 6.02 -9.18 2.40
C SER A 368 4.99 -8.32 1.66
N HIS A 369 4.86 -8.52 0.34
CA HIS A 369 3.62 -8.24 -0.40
C HIS A 369 3.17 -9.56 -1.04
N PRO A 370 2.20 -10.27 -0.44
CA PRO A 370 1.96 -11.69 -0.70
C PRO A 370 1.12 -11.95 -1.95
N VAL A 371 1.51 -11.36 -3.08
CA VAL A 371 0.92 -11.62 -4.40
C VAL A 371 1.99 -11.57 -5.47
N SER A 372 1.80 -12.38 -6.52
CA SER A 372 2.63 -12.38 -7.72
C SER A 372 2.86 -10.98 -8.29
N THR A 373 4.05 -10.83 -8.88
CA THR A 373 4.44 -9.63 -9.61
C THR A 373 3.86 -9.59 -11.03
N PHE A 374 3.33 -10.71 -11.53
CA PHE A 374 2.71 -10.88 -12.85
C PHE A 374 3.52 -10.29 -14.02
N GLY A 375 4.60 -10.98 -14.39
CA GLY A 375 5.37 -10.68 -15.60
C GLY A 375 6.51 -9.67 -15.41
N SER A 376 6.94 -9.45 -14.17
CA SER A 376 8.23 -8.80 -13.90
C SER A 376 9.40 -9.78 -14.18
N GLN A 377 10.64 -9.34 -13.99
CA GLN A 377 11.84 -10.18 -14.16
C GLN A 377 12.15 -11.02 -12.91
N ILE A 378 11.15 -11.40 -12.10
CA ILE A 378 11.31 -12.31 -10.96
C ILE A 378 11.09 -13.76 -11.40
N ASP A 379 11.99 -14.66 -11.00
CA ASP A 379 11.95 -16.07 -11.40
C ASP A 379 11.16 -16.92 -10.40
N TYR A 380 11.35 -16.65 -9.11
CA TYR A 380 10.80 -17.46 -8.03
C TYR A 380 10.00 -16.63 -7.03
N PHE A 381 8.94 -17.23 -6.51
CA PHE A 381 8.16 -16.68 -5.40
C PHE A 381 8.24 -17.67 -4.24
N LEU A 382 8.86 -17.24 -3.14
CA LEU A 382 9.08 -18.05 -1.95
C LEU A 382 7.91 -17.86 -0.96
N THR A 383 7.27 -18.96 -0.59
CA THR A 383 6.11 -19.01 0.31
C THR A 383 6.11 -20.30 1.12
N GLY A 384 5.15 -20.44 2.05
CA GLY A 384 5.00 -21.63 2.87
C GLY A 384 4.06 -22.64 2.24
N ILE A 385 4.31 -23.93 2.45
CA ILE A 385 3.45 -24.99 1.93
C ILE A 385 2.03 -24.94 2.52
N GLU A 386 1.87 -24.47 3.76
CA GLU A 386 0.55 -24.40 4.41
C GLU A 386 -0.25 -23.16 4.02
N SER A 387 0.43 -22.11 3.52
CA SER A 387 -0.21 -20.84 3.15
C SER A 387 -0.60 -20.77 1.67
N GLU A 388 -0.50 -21.89 0.95
CA GLU A 388 -0.98 -22.05 -0.42
C GLU A 388 -1.90 -23.28 -0.48
N GLU A 389 -3.15 -23.10 -0.88
CA GLU A 389 -4.09 -24.22 -1.07
C GLU A 389 -4.28 -24.49 -2.57
N ALA A 390 -4.59 -25.74 -2.92
CA ALA A 390 -4.79 -26.17 -4.31
C ALA A 390 -3.58 -25.82 -5.19
N LEU A 391 -2.39 -26.40 -4.91
CA LEU A 391 -1.13 -26.12 -5.62
C LEU A 391 -1.21 -26.34 -7.14
N GLU A 392 -2.14 -27.16 -7.62
CA GLU A 392 -2.48 -27.28 -9.04
C GLU A 392 -2.97 -25.97 -9.68
N ARG A 393 -3.51 -25.05 -8.86
CA ARG A 393 -3.90 -23.68 -9.23
C ARG A 393 -2.76 -22.68 -9.09
N ALA A 394 -1.59 -23.06 -8.59
CA ALA A 394 -0.45 -22.13 -8.49
C ALA A 394 -0.15 -21.37 -9.81
N PRO A 395 -0.25 -21.96 -11.03
CA PRO A 395 -0.08 -21.22 -12.28
C PRO A 395 -1.13 -20.12 -12.54
N THR A 396 -2.31 -20.19 -11.93
CA THR A 396 -3.33 -19.13 -12.00
C THR A 396 -3.08 -18.01 -10.99
N HIS A 397 -2.30 -18.27 -9.94
CA HIS A 397 -2.01 -17.29 -8.89
C HIS A 397 -0.61 -16.64 -9.05
N TYR A 398 0.33 -17.33 -9.70
CA TYR A 398 1.72 -16.91 -9.81
C TYR A 398 2.23 -16.96 -11.26
N SER A 399 2.99 -15.93 -11.65
CA SER A 399 3.80 -15.95 -12.88
C SER A 399 5.19 -16.55 -12.65
N GLU A 400 5.66 -16.44 -11.41
CA GLU A 400 6.90 -16.99 -10.87
C GLU A 400 6.74 -18.48 -10.56
N ARG A 401 7.85 -19.20 -10.48
CA ARG A 401 7.86 -20.56 -9.99
C ARG A 401 7.86 -20.56 -8.45
N LEU A 402 6.94 -21.30 -7.83
CA LEU A 402 6.88 -21.38 -6.37
C LEU A 402 8.10 -22.12 -5.80
N VAL A 403 8.62 -21.58 -4.71
CA VAL A 403 9.55 -22.23 -3.78
C VAL A 403 8.81 -22.37 -2.46
N LEU A 404 8.48 -23.60 -2.09
CA LEU A 404 7.69 -23.95 -0.92
C LEU A 404 8.62 -24.46 0.18
N ILE A 405 8.49 -23.88 1.37
CA ILE A 405 9.13 -24.33 2.60
C ILE A 405 8.06 -24.69 3.65
N PRO A 406 8.38 -25.49 4.69
CA PRO A 406 7.42 -25.87 5.73
C PRO A 406 6.85 -24.65 6.47
N GLY A 407 5.61 -24.78 6.94
CA GLY A 407 4.87 -23.70 7.58
C GLY A 407 4.22 -22.72 6.61
N ILE A 408 4.01 -21.48 7.05
CA ILE A 408 3.40 -20.40 6.27
C ILE A 408 4.44 -19.54 5.53
N GLY A 409 5.74 -19.83 5.68
CA GLY A 409 6.82 -19.16 4.93
C GLY A 409 7.09 -17.73 5.38
N THR A 410 6.70 -17.38 6.60
CA THR A 410 7.00 -16.10 7.25
C THR A 410 7.03 -16.28 8.76
N LEU A 411 7.89 -15.55 9.45
CA LEU A 411 7.90 -15.52 10.92
C LEU A 411 6.95 -14.42 11.41
N PRO A 412 5.88 -14.74 12.17
CA PRO A 412 5.03 -13.71 12.73
C PRO A 412 5.80 -12.87 13.76
N ILE A 413 5.34 -11.63 13.95
CA ILE A 413 5.98 -10.69 14.86
C ILE A 413 5.50 -10.98 16.28
N LYS A 414 6.42 -11.28 17.21
CA LYS A 414 6.10 -11.49 18.62
C LYS A 414 5.54 -10.21 19.24
N PRO A 415 4.34 -10.25 19.83
CA PRO A 415 3.80 -9.10 20.56
C PRO A 415 4.67 -8.76 21.77
N SER A 416 5.13 -7.52 21.83
CA SER A 416 5.87 -6.99 22.99
C SER A 416 4.94 -6.50 24.11
N TYR A 417 3.64 -6.41 23.84
CA TYR A 417 2.66 -5.87 24.76
C TYR A 417 2.36 -6.82 25.93
N LEU A 418 2.23 -6.24 27.12
CA LEU A 418 1.77 -6.91 28.34
C LEU A 418 0.40 -6.34 28.72
N PRO A 419 -0.67 -7.14 28.75
CA PRO A 419 -1.99 -6.66 29.14
C PRO A 419 -1.97 -6.10 30.57
N GLN A 420 -2.34 -4.83 30.71
CA GLN A 420 -2.41 -4.17 32.02
C GLN A 420 -3.81 -4.22 32.65
N ARG A 421 -4.85 -4.57 31.87
CA ARG A 421 -6.25 -4.52 32.32
C ARG A 421 -7.01 -5.80 31.93
N LYS A 422 -7.91 -6.23 32.81
CA LYS A 422 -8.92 -7.26 32.50
C LYS A 422 -10.09 -6.61 31.76
N GLN A 423 -10.66 -7.34 30.80
CA GLN A 423 -11.87 -6.91 30.09
C GLN A 423 -13.04 -6.74 31.04
N ALA A 424 -13.64 -5.54 31.07
CA ALA A 424 -14.97 -5.34 31.61
C ALA A 424 -16.02 -5.65 30.54
N ARG A 425 -17.17 -6.19 30.94
CA ARG A 425 -18.31 -6.38 30.02
C ARG A 425 -18.80 -4.99 29.58
N GLN A 426 -18.77 -4.73 28.28
CA GLN A 426 -19.23 -3.46 27.70
C GLN A 426 -20.60 -3.60 27.05
N ASN A 427 -21.41 -2.53 27.12
CA ASN A 427 -22.64 -2.35 26.36
C ASN A 427 -22.59 -0.95 25.70
N PRO A 428 -22.57 -0.82 24.36
CA PRO A 428 -22.64 -1.90 23.36
C PRO A 428 -21.43 -2.85 23.42
N LEU A 429 -21.60 -4.07 22.90
CA LEU A 429 -20.54 -5.04 22.77
C LEU A 429 -19.55 -4.58 21.68
N LEU A 430 -18.27 -4.44 22.06
CA LEU A 430 -17.23 -3.96 21.15
C LEU A 430 -16.67 -5.07 20.28
N ILE A 431 -16.61 -4.82 18.97
CA ILE A 431 -16.04 -5.71 17.95
C ILE A 431 -14.81 -5.05 17.33
N GLY A 432 -13.64 -5.68 17.46
CA GLY A 432 -12.38 -5.16 16.93
C GLY A 432 -12.19 -5.43 15.44
N CYS A 433 -11.83 -4.39 14.68
CA CYS A 433 -11.51 -4.47 13.25
C CYS A 433 -10.10 -3.88 13.01
N ALA A 434 -9.06 -4.69 13.27
CA ALA A 434 -7.65 -4.31 13.17
C ALA A 434 -7.12 -4.37 11.72
N TRP A 435 -7.66 -3.51 10.85
CA TRP A 435 -7.46 -3.59 9.40
C TRP A 435 -6.59 -2.47 8.86
N GLY A 436 -5.60 -2.76 8.02
CA GLY A 436 -4.94 -1.72 7.24
C GLY A 436 -5.94 -0.97 6.34
N ALA A 437 -5.72 0.32 6.09
CA ALA A 437 -6.65 1.18 5.34
C ALA A 437 -7.11 0.61 3.99
N LEU A 438 -6.24 -0.14 3.29
CA LEU A 438 -6.55 -0.72 1.98
C LEU A 438 -7.39 -1.99 2.06
N LYS A 439 -7.57 -2.58 3.24
CA LYS A 439 -8.31 -3.83 3.42
C LYS A 439 -9.84 -3.62 3.50
N PHE A 440 -10.27 -2.37 3.61
CA PHE A 440 -11.69 -2.00 3.62
C PHE A 440 -12.26 -2.03 2.22
N ASN A 441 -13.46 -2.59 2.11
CA ASN A 441 -14.22 -2.68 0.86
C ASN A 441 -15.72 -2.70 1.16
N HIS A 442 -16.52 -2.30 0.18
CA HIS A 442 -17.96 -2.20 0.35
C HIS A 442 -18.61 -3.54 0.71
N ALA A 443 -18.25 -4.61 0.00
CA ALA A 443 -18.86 -5.93 0.19
C ALA A 443 -18.69 -6.45 1.62
N HIS A 444 -17.48 -6.37 2.18
CA HIS A 444 -17.21 -6.80 3.55
C HIS A 444 -17.91 -5.91 4.58
N LEU A 445 -17.99 -4.59 4.34
CA LEU A 445 -18.75 -3.69 5.21
C LEU A 445 -20.26 -4.01 5.21
N GLN A 446 -20.82 -4.51 4.10
CA GLN A 446 -22.21 -5.01 4.09
C GLN A 446 -22.41 -6.26 4.94
N LEU A 447 -21.40 -7.14 5.04
CA LEU A 447 -21.45 -8.27 5.98
C LEU A 447 -21.47 -7.78 7.43
N LEU A 448 -20.64 -6.78 7.76
CA LEU A 448 -20.66 -6.13 9.08
C LEU A 448 -22.02 -5.48 9.36
N LYS A 449 -22.62 -4.82 8.37
CA LYS A 449 -23.98 -4.27 8.51
C LYS A 449 -24.98 -5.40 8.84
N THR A 450 -24.93 -6.50 8.11
CA THR A 450 -25.79 -7.67 8.31
C THR A 450 -25.63 -8.26 9.71
N ILE A 451 -24.39 -8.39 10.21
CA ILE A 451 -24.10 -8.84 11.57
C ILE A 451 -24.73 -7.90 12.60
N ALA A 452 -24.57 -6.60 12.44
CA ALA A 452 -25.11 -5.62 13.39
C ALA A 452 -26.64 -5.58 13.38
N ASP A 453 -27.27 -5.66 12.21
CA ASP A 453 -28.73 -5.70 12.06
C ASP A 453 -29.35 -6.98 12.63
N SER A 454 -28.61 -8.09 12.59
CA SER A 454 -29.07 -9.40 13.07
C SER A 454 -28.62 -9.70 14.51
N SER A 455 -27.88 -8.78 15.14
CA SER A 455 -27.28 -9.00 16.45
C SER A 455 -28.34 -9.00 17.56
N PRO A 456 -28.31 -9.95 18.51
CA PRO A 456 -29.24 -9.97 19.64
C PRO A 456 -28.95 -8.90 20.70
N VAL A 457 -27.81 -8.22 20.60
CA VAL A 457 -27.39 -7.14 21.51
C VAL A 457 -26.83 -5.95 20.72
N PRO A 458 -26.84 -4.72 21.27
CA PRO A 458 -26.18 -3.59 20.63
C PRO A 458 -24.68 -3.86 20.42
N VAL A 459 -24.18 -3.61 19.20
CA VAL A 459 -22.77 -3.77 18.84
C VAL A 459 -22.16 -2.47 18.34
N ARG A 460 -20.86 -2.31 18.57
CA ARG A 460 -20.08 -1.21 18.02
C ARG A 460 -18.77 -1.74 17.45
N TYR A 461 -18.51 -1.40 16.20
CA TYR A 461 -17.27 -1.73 15.51
C TYR A 461 -16.19 -0.71 15.83
N ARG A 462 -15.08 -1.20 16.38
CA ARG A 462 -13.88 -0.43 16.65
C ARG A 462 -12.86 -0.68 15.53
N PHE A 463 -12.79 0.27 14.60
CA PHE A 463 -11.82 0.24 13.51
C PHE A 463 -10.50 0.82 13.97
N LEU A 464 -9.44 0.00 13.88
CA LEU A 464 -8.08 0.34 14.28
C LEU A 464 -7.13 0.37 13.07
N PRO A 465 -7.34 1.26 12.09
CA PRO A 465 -6.57 1.21 10.86
C PRO A 465 -5.23 1.90 10.94
N THR A 466 -4.24 1.31 10.26
CA THR A 466 -3.02 2.04 9.88
C THR A 466 -3.35 2.98 8.72
N LEU A 467 -3.78 4.19 9.06
CA LEU A 467 -4.06 5.27 8.12
C LEU A 467 -2.83 6.18 7.99
N ASN A 468 -2.38 6.42 6.76
CA ASN A 468 -1.55 7.59 6.47
C ASN A 468 -2.29 8.85 6.92
N ARG A 469 -1.68 9.71 7.74
CA ARG A 469 -2.37 10.94 8.16
C ARG A 469 -2.46 11.98 7.05
N ASN A 470 -1.85 11.80 5.89
CA ASN A 470 -1.80 12.84 4.85
C ASN A 470 -3.04 12.87 3.94
N SER A 471 -3.21 13.97 3.21
CA SER A 471 -4.27 14.18 2.21
C SER A 471 -5.70 14.26 2.76
N ASN A 472 -5.85 14.45 4.06
CA ASN A 472 -7.12 14.76 4.74
C ASN A 472 -8.29 13.80 4.47
N TYR A 473 -8.03 12.51 4.37
CA TYR A 473 -9.08 11.53 4.05
C TYR A 473 -9.86 11.02 5.25
N TYR A 474 -9.43 11.32 6.49
CA TYR A 474 -9.98 10.69 7.71
C TYR A 474 -11.48 10.95 7.88
N LEU A 475 -11.92 12.21 7.79
CA LEU A 475 -13.34 12.56 7.92
C LEU A 475 -14.19 12.06 6.74
N PRO A 476 -13.77 12.20 5.46
CA PRO A 476 -14.46 11.54 4.34
C PRO A 476 -14.62 10.03 4.54
N PHE A 477 -13.58 9.35 5.00
CA PHE A 477 -13.62 7.91 5.24
C PHE A 477 -14.56 7.53 6.38
N ARG A 478 -14.50 8.28 7.49
CA ARG A 478 -15.42 8.12 8.61
C ARG A 478 -16.87 8.23 8.12
N HIS A 479 -17.16 9.26 7.33
CA HIS A 479 -18.49 9.47 6.75
C HIS A 479 -18.93 8.29 5.86
N ASP A 480 -18.03 7.75 5.03
CA ASP A 480 -18.33 6.56 4.21
C ASP A 480 -18.70 5.35 5.09
N LEU A 481 -17.99 5.11 6.20
CA LEU A 481 -18.29 4.03 7.15
C LEU A 481 -19.62 4.24 7.89
N GLU A 482 -19.86 5.45 8.39
CA GLU A 482 -21.07 5.81 9.12
C GLU A 482 -22.32 5.71 8.23
N THR A 483 -22.18 6.05 6.95
CA THR A 483 -23.26 5.90 5.95
C THR A 483 -23.67 4.43 5.75
N ILE A 484 -22.73 3.50 5.83
CA ILE A 484 -22.98 2.07 5.61
C ILE A 484 -23.46 1.37 6.89
N LEU A 485 -22.80 1.67 8.02
CA LEU A 485 -22.96 0.92 9.27
C LEU A 485 -23.89 1.61 10.29
N GLY A 486 -24.17 2.90 10.15
CA GLY A 486 -24.79 3.72 11.18
C GLY A 486 -23.74 4.35 12.12
N GLY A 487 -23.86 5.65 12.38
CA GLY A 487 -22.84 6.41 13.13
C GLY A 487 -22.63 5.93 14.56
N GLU A 488 -23.68 5.44 15.22
CA GLU A 488 -23.64 4.92 16.59
C GLU A 488 -22.86 3.60 16.71
N ARG A 489 -22.67 2.89 15.58
CA ARG A 489 -21.99 1.60 15.49
C ARG A 489 -20.53 1.73 15.06
N VAL A 490 -20.04 2.94 14.75
CA VAL A 490 -18.69 3.16 14.22
C VAL A 490 -17.83 3.91 15.23
N GLU A 491 -16.74 3.28 15.65
CA GLU A 491 -15.63 3.92 16.35
C GLU A 491 -14.37 3.81 15.48
N LEU A 492 -14.07 4.87 14.74
CA LEU A 492 -12.87 4.96 13.90
C LEU A 492 -11.74 5.63 14.68
N PHE A 493 -10.59 4.98 14.79
CA PHE A 493 -9.38 5.57 15.34
C PHE A 493 -8.42 6.06 14.24
N PRO A 494 -7.68 7.16 14.48
CA PRO A 494 -6.52 7.49 13.66
C PRO A 494 -5.38 6.51 13.93
N SER A 495 -4.31 6.52 13.12
CA SER A 495 -3.08 5.78 13.45
C SER A 495 -2.56 6.12 14.85
N GLN A 496 -2.16 5.09 15.59
CA GLN A 496 -1.73 5.15 16.99
C GLN A 496 -0.39 4.44 17.20
N SER A 497 0.18 4.55 18.40
CA SER A 497 1.29 3.66 18.81
C SER A 497 0.80 2.22 18.94
N TYR A 498 1.72 1.27 18.91
CA TYR A 498 1.37 -0.15 19.04
C TYR A 498 0.73 -0.44 20.41
N GLU A 499 1.20 0.19 21.49
CA GLU A 499 0.67 0.03 22.84
C GLU A 499 -0.78 0.51 22.92
N ARG A 500 -1.07 1.71 22.39
CA ARG A 500 -2.43 2.25 22.38
C ARG A 500 -3.37 1.41 21.52
N TYR A 501 -2.87 0.93 20.36
CA TYR A 501 -3.59 -0.02 19.51
C TYR A 501 -3.96 -1.29 20.28
N MET A 502 -3.01 -1.88 21.01
CA MET A 502 -3.24 -3.10 21.80
C MET A 502 -4.19 -2.84 22.98
N ASP A 503 -4.11 -1.70 23.66
CA ASP A 503 -5.08 -1.30 24.71
C ASP A 503 -6.50 -1.22 24.15
N CYS A 504 -6.67 -0.54 23.01
CA CYS A 504 -7.97 -0.39 22.36
C CYS A 504 -8.53 -1.73 21.86
N LEU A 505 -7.66 -2.61 21.34
CA LEU A 505 -8.05 -3.96 20.93
C LEU A 505 -8.42 -4.82 22.15
N ALA A 506 -7.66 -4.72 23.24
CA ALA A 506 -7.87 -5.48 24.48
C ALA A 506 -9.25 -5.26 25.12
N GLU A 507 -9.92 -4.14 24.82
CA GLU A 507 -11.28 -3.83 25.26
C GLU A 507 -12.37 -4.53 24.44
N CYS A 508 -12.05 -5.12 23.28
CA CYS A 508 -13.02 -5.76 22.39
C CYS A 508 -13.37 -7.18 22.85
N ALA A 509 -14.64 -7.56 22.74
CA ALA A 509 -15.12 -8.89 23.14
C ALA A 509 -14.79 -9.98 22.10
N LEU A 510 -14.69 -9.59 20.84
CA LEU A 510 -14.28 -10.40 19.70
C LEU A 510 -13.69 -9.47 18.64
N ALA A 511 -13.07 -10.06 17.61
CA ALA A 511 -12.62 -9.35 16.43
C ALA A 511 -13.12 -10.02 15.14
N LEU A 512 -13.18 -9.22 14.07
CA LEU A 512 -13.51 -9.70 12.73
C LEU A 512 -12.33 -9.40 11.82
N ASP A 513 -11.84 -10.41 11.10
CA ASP A 513 -10.81 -10.19 10.10
C ASP A 513 -11.41 -9.52 8.85
N SER A 514 -10.56 -8.89 8.04
CA SER A 514 -10.95 -8.33 6.74
C SER A 514 -10.89 -9.41 5.65
N PHE A 515 -11.68 -9.24 4.59
CA PHE A 515 -11.65 -10.10 3.40
C PHE A 515 -11.84 -9.23 2.14
N PRO A 516 -11.19 -9.50 1.00
CA PRO A 516 -10.36 -10.67 0.68
C PRO A 516 -8.96 -10.61 1.24
N PHE A 517 -8.48 -9.48 1.76
CA PHE A 517 -7.14 -9.40 2.32
C PHE A 517 -7.21 -9.53 3.85
N GLY A 518 -6.92 -10.73 4.35
CA GLY A 518 -6.94 -11.08 5.77
C GLY A 518 -5.73 -10.61 6.56
N GLY A 519 -5.78 -10.88 7.86
CA GLY A 519 -4.76 -10.62 8.85
C GLY A 519 -3.68 -11.70 8.88
N ASN A 520 -2.53 -11.32 9.43
CA ASN A 520 -1.48 -12.26 9.86
C ASN A 520 -1.00 -11.82 11.24
N THR A 521 -0.39 -10.63 11.30
CA THR A 521 0.02 -10.01 12.58
C THR A 521 -1.17 -9.69 13.48
N SER A 522 -2.27 -9.14 12.93
CA SER A 522 -3.48 -8.82 13.70
C SER A 522 -4.15 -10.05 14.32
N ILE A 523 -4.04 -11.23 13.69
CA ILE A 523 -4.52 -12.49 14.26
C ILE A 523 -3.71 -12.84 15.51
N ILE A 524 -2.37 -12.76 15.42
CA ILE A 524 -1.47 -12.99 16.56
C ILE A 524 -1.69 -11.98 17.69
N ASP A 525 -1.95 -10.72 17.35
CA ASP A 525 -2.29 -9.67 18.34
C ASP A 525 -3.59 -10.03 19.08
N CYS A 526 -4.64 -10.46 18.37
CA CYS A 526 -5.90 -10.92 18.98
C CYS A 526 -5.68 -12.14 19.89
N LEU A 527 -4.96 -13.16 19.41
CA LEU A 527 -4.68 -14.38 20.19
C LEU A 527 -3.85 -14.09 21.45
N SER A 528 -2.90 -13.16 21.36
CA SER A 528 -2.09 -12.72 22.52
C SER A 528 -2.91 -12.00 23.58
N LEU A 529 -4.02 -11.37 23.17
CA LEU A 529 -5.02 -10.76 24.05
C LEU A 529 -6.17 -11.70 24.43
N ARG A 530 -6.14 -12.96 23.95
CA ARG A 530 -7.23 -13.94 24.11
C ARG A 530 -8.58 -13.43 23.58
N ILE A 531 -8.54 -12.74 22.43
CA ILE A 531 -9.73 -12.26 21.73
C ILE A 531 -10.03 -13.23 20.59
N PRO A 532 -11.22 -13.87 20.56
CA PRO A 532 -11.60 -14.72 19.44
C PRO A 532 -11.79 -13.85 18.20
N ILE A 533 -11.26 -14.32 17.06
CA ILE A 533 -11.33 -13.63 15.78
C ILE A 533 -11.91 -14.53 14.71
N VAL A 534 -12.90 -14.03 13.96
CA VAL A 534 -13.47 -14.75 12.81
C VAL A 534 -12.68 -14.41 11.56
N THR A 535 -12.25 -15.42 10.82
CA THR A 535 -11.61 -15.25 9.51
C THR A 535 -12.53 -15.73 8.39
N ARG A 536 -12.28 -15.26 7.17
CA ARG A 536 -12.92 -15.76 5.96
C ARG A 536 -11.85 -16.42 5.09
N LYS A 537 -11.92 -17.75 4.96
CA LYS A 537 -10.91 -18.55 4.26
C LYS A 537 -10.98 -18.33 2.75
N GLY A 538 -9.82 -18.11 2.14
CA GLY A 538 -9.63 -18.16 0.69
C GLY A 538 -8.50 -19.13 0.32
N TRP A 539 -7.87 -18.92 -0.84
CA TRP A 539 -6.97 -19.91 -1.46
C TRP A 539 -5.51 -19.49 -1.52
N GLN A 540 -5.19 -18.24 -1.18
CA GLN A 540 -3.86 -17.64 -1.35
C GLN A 540 -3.38 -17.09 -0.01
N PHE A 541 -2.07 -16.91 0.14
CA PHE A 541 -1.46 -16.42 1.39
C PHE A 541 -2.25 -15.27 2.05
N TYR A 542 -2.65 -14.26 1.28
CA TYR A 542 -3.31 -13.06 1.83
C TYR A 542 -4.71 -13.30 2.44
N ASN A 543 -5.37 -14.42 2.16
CA ASN A 543 -6.63 -14.85 2.83
C ASN A 543 -6.56 -16.24 3.46
N LEU A 544 -5.39 -16.89 3.43
CA LEU A 544 -5.20 -18.24 3.97
C LEU A 544 -4.27 -18.26 5.19
N ALA A 545 -3.31 -17.34 5.28
CA ALA A 545 -2.36 -17.30 6.40
C ALA A 545 -3.07 -17.15 7.77
N GLY A 546 -4.08 -16.30 7.86
CA GLY A 546 -4.89 -16.14 9.08
C GLY A 546 -5.64 -17.42 9.48
N PRO A 547 -6.44 -18.03 8.57
CA PRO A 547 -7.07 -19.32 8.82
C PRO A 547 -6.12 -20.44 9.28
N VAL A 548 -4.97 -20.60 8.62
CA VAL A 548 -3.95 -21.60 8.99
C VAL A 548 -3.40 -21.36 10.39
N LEU A 549 -3.17 -20.10 10.75
CA LEU A 549 -2.79 -19.76 12.12
C LEU A 549 -3.88 -20.20 13.10
N LEU A 550 -5.16 -19.93 12.85
CA LEU A 550 -6.24 -20.36 13.75
C LEU A 550 -6.32 -21.88 13.89
N GLU A 551 -6.12 -22.63 12.80
CA GLU A 551 -6.07 -24.10 12.85
C GLU A 551 -4.94 -24.61 13.76
N ARG A 552 -3.76 -23.99 13.71
CA ARG A 552 -2.62 -24.33 14.60
C ARG A 552 -2.91 -24.09 16.08
N PHE A 553 -3.88 -23.22 16.40
CA PHE A 553 -4.35 -23.00 17.77
C PHE A 553 -5.59 -23.84 18.14
N GLY A 554 -6.04 -24.76 17.27
CA GLY A 554 -7.26 -25.53 17.47
C GLY A 554 -8.55 -24.72 17.32
N LEU A 555 -8.47 -23.55 16.67
CA LEU A 555 -9.56 -22.58 16.51
C LEU A 555 -10.15 -22.60 15.08
N GLY A 556 -10.03 -23.72 14.37
CA GLY A 556 -10.53 -23.87 13.00
C GLY A 556 -12.03 -23.62 12.86
N GLU A 557 -12.81 -23.78 13.94
CA GLU A 557 -14.26 -23.45 13.94
C GLU A 557 -14.56 -21.95 13.78
N LEU A 558 -13.53 -21.09 13.87
CA LEU A 558 -13.61 -19.65 13.59
C LEU A 558 -13.26 -19.29 12.13
N ASN A 559 -12.89 -20.27 11.31
CA ASN A 559 -12.61 -20.09 9.88
C ASN A 559 -13.91 -20.25 9.07
N ALA A 560 -14.38 -19.16 8.48
CA ALA A 560 -15.57 -19.17 7.65
C ALA A 560 -15.27 -19.54 6.19
N GLU A 561 -15.96 -20.56 5.69
CA GLU A 561 -15.90 -21.04 4.28
C GLU A 561 -16.87 -20.31 3.33
N SER A 562 -17.78 -19.49 3.87
CA SER A 562 -18.69 -18.61 3.11
C SER A 562 -18.94 -17.31 3.86
N ASP A 563 -19.41 -16.29 3.15
CA ASP A 563 -19.83 -15.02 3.77
C ASP A 563 -21.00 -15.26 4.74
N ALA A 564 -21.91 -16.16 4.39
CA ALA A 564 -22.97 -16.61 5.27
C ALA A 564 -22.42 -17.31 6.53
N ALA A 565 -21.38 -18.14 6.41
CA ALA A 565 -20.71 -18.73 7.57
C ALA A 565 -20.02 -17.66 8.44
N PHE A 566 -19.40 -16.66 7.82
CA PHE A 566 -18.75 -15.56 8.53
C PHE A 566 -19.74 -14.81 9.41
N VAL A 567 -20.91 -14.46 8.85
CA VAL A 567 -22.01 -13.82 9.60
C VAL A 567 -22.51 -14.74 10.73
N ARG A 568 -22.75 -16.03 10.46
CA ARG A 568 -23.23 -16.98 11.48
C ARG A 568 -22.25 -17.14 12.64
N ILE A 569 -20.96 -17.31 12.36
CA ILE A 569 -19.92 -17.46 13.39
C ILE A 569 -19.82 -16.18 14.22
N ALA A 570 -19.83 -15.00 13.58
CA ALA A 570 -19.81 -13.73 14.26
C ALA A 570 -21.02 -13.56 15.19
N LEU A 571 -22.24 -13.85 14.72
CA LEU A 571 -23.46 -13.77 15.54
C LEU A 571 -23.43 -14.74 16.73
N ARG A 572 -22.91 -15.95 16.54
CA ARG A 572 -22.72 -16.91 17.65
C ARG A 572 -21.71 -16.38 18.67
N LEU A 573 -20.57 -15.84 18.20
CA LEU A 573 -19.59 -15.22 19.09
C LEU A 573 -20.20 -14.04 19.85
N ILE A 574 -21.10 -13.25 19.25
CA ILE A 574 -21.78 -12.15 19.93
C ILE A 574 -22.71 -12.67 21.03
N ALA A 575 -23.54 -13.68 20.71
CA ALA A 575 -24.57 -14.21 21.60
C ALA A 575 -24.03 -15.06 22.75
N ASP A 576 -22.98 -15.86 22.51
CA ASP A 576 -22.54 -16.92 23.42
C ASP A 576 -21.20 -16.58 24.09
N SER A 577 -21.26 -15.93 25.27
CA SER A 577 -20.05 -15.58 26.02
C SER A 577 -19.32 -16.78 26.61
N GLU A 578 -20.04 -17.87 26.89
CA GLU A 578 -19.43 -19.09 27.43
C GLU A 578 -18.58 -19.78 26.36
N TRP A 579 -19.08 -19.84 25.13
CA TRP A 579 -18.32 -20.35 23.99
C TRP A 579 -17.08 -19.50 23.73
N ARG A 580 -17.18 -18.15 23.78
CA ARG A 580 -15.98 -17.28 23.70
C ARG A 580 -14.93 -17.63 24.75
N GLN A 581 -15.34 -17.81 26.00
CA GLN A 581 -14.42 -18.17 27.09
C GLN A 581 -13.81 -19.56 26.88
N ARG A 582 -14.61 -20.53 26.46
CA ARG A 582 -14.18 -21.92 26.21
C ARG A 582 -13.15 -22.00 25.07
N LEU A 583 -13.39 -21.29 23.98
CA LEU A 583 -12.46 -21.16 22.85
C LEU A 583 -11.10 -20.60 23.31
N MET A 584 -11.11 -19.57 24.14
CA MET A 584 -9.89 -18.85 24.53
C MET A 584 -9.18 -19.42 25.76
N ALA A 585 -9.82 -20.33 26.51
CA ALA A 585 -9.25 -20.93 27.71
C ALA A 585 -7.89 -21.65 27.49
N PRO A 586 -7.68 -22.41 26.40
CA PRO A 586 -6.39 -23.05 26.12
C PRO A 586 -5.30 -22.05 25.66
N ILE A 587 -5.69 -20.84 25.23
CA ILE A 587 -4.77 -19.89 24.62
C ILE A 587 -3.93 -19.22 25.72
N SER A 588 -2.61 -19.42 25.65
CA SER A 588 -1.64 -18.82 26.56
C SER A 588 -0.53 -18.12 25.78
N ARG A 589 0.17 -17.19 26.43
CA ARG A 589 1.32 -16.51 25.82
C ARG A 589 2.43 -17.50 25.42
N ALA A 590 2.63 -18.55 26.22
CA ALA A 590 3.58 -19.60 25.93
C ALA A 590 3.19 -20.37 24.66
N LEU A 591 1.91 -20.75 24.55
CA LEU A 591 1.38 -21.41 23.35
C LEU A 591 1.52 -20.51 22.11
N VAL A 592 1.19 -19.22 22.24
CA VAL A 592 1.37 -18.26 21.13
C VAL A 592 2.83 -18.18 20.69
N SER A 593 3.77 -18.04 21.61
CA SER A 593 5.20 -17.99 21.26
C SER A 593 5.67 -19.29 20.60
N GLN A 594 5.25 -20.45 21.12
CA GLN A 594 5.62 -21.77 20.57
C GLN A 594 5.11 -21.95 19.14
N GLN A 595 3.82 -21.69 18.91
CA GLN A 595 3.22 -21.85 17.59
C GLN A 595 3.80 -20.88 16.56
N MET A 596 4.18 -19.68 16.98
CA MET A 596 4.84 -18.70 16.12
C MET A 596 6.23 -19.16 15.64
N GLU A 597 6.99 -19.89 16.45
CA GLU A 597 8.30 -20.41 16.05
C GLU A 597 8.17 -21.53 15.01
N ALA A 598 7.08 -22.29 15.05
CA ALA A 598 6.80 -23.38 14.11
C ALA A 598 6.18 -22.95 12.77
N THR A 599 6.21 -21.65 12.44
CA THR A 599 5.56 -21.09 11.23
C THR A 599 6.45 -21.04 9.99
N THR A 600 7.74 -21.30 10.14
CA THR A 600 8.67 -21.41 9.01
C THR A 600 9.83 -22.30 9.41
N ASP A 601 10.38 -23.03 8.44
CA ASP A 601 11.64 -23.75 8.61
C ASP A 601 12.82 -22.94 8.03
N VAL A 602 13.76 -22.59 8.90
CA VAL A 602 14.96 -21.82 8.56
C VAL A 602 15.97 -22.67 7.77
N ASP A 603 16.07 -23.95 8.08
CA ASP A 603 17.00 -24.86 7.41
C ASP A 603 16.50 -25.21 6.01
N ALA A 604 15.18 -25.41 5.83
CA ALA A 604 14.58 -25.56 4.50
C ALA A 604 14.80 -24.31 3.64
N PHE A 605 14.69 -23.10 4.23
CA PHE A 605 15.05 -21.86 3.55
C PHE A 605 16.53 -21.82 3.12
N ARG A 606 17.46 -22.22 4.01
CA ARG A 606 18.89 -22.32 3.68
C ARG A 606 19.14 -23.30 2.53
N LYS A 607 18.55 -24.51 2.59
CA LYS A 607 18.61 -25.52 1.51
C LYS A 607 18.12 -24.96 0.18
N ALA A 608 17.01 -24.21 0.20
CA ALA A 608 16.46 -23.58 -0.98
C ALA A 608 17.45 -22.56 -1.61
N MET A 609 18.11 -21.74 -0.80
CA MET A 609 19.10 -20.77 -1.31
C MET A 609 20.32 -21.47 -1.94
N HIS A 610 20.85 -22.53 -1.32
CA HIS A 610 21.92 -23.35 -1.90
C HIS A 610 21.52 -23.96 -3.24
N TYR A 611 20.32 -24.53 -3.32
CA TYR A 611 19.82 -25.12 -4.55
C TYR A 611 19.75 -24.09 -5.68
N LEU A 612 19.23 -22.90 -5.39
CA LEU A 612 18.99 -21.87 -6.41
C LEU A 612 20.26 -21.26 -6.99
N ILE A 613 21.35 -21.12 -6.22
CA ILE A 613 22.65 -20.64 -6.75
C ILE A 613 23.22 -21.61 -7.79
N GLY A 614 23.03 -22.92 -7.62
CA GLY A 614 23.48 -23.94 -8.58
C GLY A 614 22.55 -24.17 -9.76
N HIS A 615 21.28 -23.74 -9.68
CA HIS A 615 20.23 -24.10 -10.63
C HIS A 615 19.60 -22.85 -11.26
N LYS A 616 20.21 -22.40 -12.36
CA LYS A 616 19.66 -21.31 -13.21
C LYS A 616 18.21 -21.62 -13.59
N ALA A 617 17.36 -20.59 -13.54
CA ALA A 617 15.97 -20.69 -13.95
C ALA A 617 15.89 -21.15 -15.42
N LYS A 618 15.50 -22.41 -15.65
CA LYS A 618 15.17 -22.92 -16.99
C LYS A 618 13.73 -22.52 -17.30
N SER A 619 13.52 -21.82 -18.41
CA SER A 619 12.17 -21.52 -18.91
C SER A 619 11.41 -22.84 -19.16
N GLY A 620 10.21 -22.95 -18.59
CA GLY A 620 9.25 -24.03 -18.92
C GLY A 620 8.94 -25.05 -17.83
N LYS A 621 9.75 -25.22 -16.77
CA LYS A 621 9.37 -26.09 -15.63
C LYS A 621 8.60 -25.28 -14.58
N ARG A 622 7.28 -25.49 -14.48
CA ARG A 622 6.38 -24.72 -13.58
C ARG A 622 5.98 -25.45 -12.29
N ALA A 623 6.33 -26.73 -12.13
CA ALA A 623 6.03 -27.44 -10.89
C ALA A 623 6.74 -26.75 -9.71
N PRO A 624 6.06 -26.51 -8.57
CA PRO A 624 6.68 -25.96 -7.37
C PRO A 624 7.94 -26.72 -6.96
N LEU A 625 8.92 -26.01 -6.40
CA LEU A 625 10.06 -26.61 -5.72
C LEU A 625 9.69 -26.73 -4.25
N VAL A 626 9.66 -27.96 -3.72
CA VAL A 626 9.37 -28.23 -2.30
C VAL A 626 10.67 -28.56 -1.59
N PHE A 627 10.90 -27.91 -0.46
CA PHE A 627 12.04 -28.16 0.40
C PHE A 627 11.53 -28.53 1.78
N ASP A 628 11.99 -29.66 2.31
CA ASP A 628 11.68 -30.16 3.66
C ASP A 628 12.93 -30.13 4.55
#